data_AF-A0A453PE72-F1
#
_entry.id   AF-A0A453PE72-F1
#
_cell.length_a   1.000
_cell.length_b   1.000
_cell.length_c   1.000
_cell.angle_alpha   90.00
_cell.angle_beta   90.00
_cell.angle_gamma   90.00
#
_symmetry.space_group_name_H-M   'P 1'
#
loop_
_entity.id
_entity.type
_entity.pdbx_description
1 polymer ?
#
loop_
_entity_poly.entity_id
_entity_poly.type
_entity_poly.pdbx_seq_one_letter_code
_entity_poly.pdbx_strand_id
1 'polypeptide(L)' 'VFEHFSNIPGSSPNRPYSINLEAIDQRRFDLSALEQPFSEDEIWSAIKQMPAGKAPGPDGFTAEFLRACWPIIKAD' A
#
# COMPACT_ATOMS: atom_id res chain seq x y z
N VAL A 1 32.58 -16.04 -3.08
CA VAL A 1 31.14 -16.18 -2.72
C VAL A 1 30.56 -14.84 -2.25
N PHE A 2 31.19 -14.14 -1.30
CA PHE A 2 30.77 -12.80 -0.84
C PHE A 2 30.60 -11.77 -1.98
N GLU A 3 31.62 -11.58 -2.82
CA GLU A 3 31.57 -10.69 -4.01
C GLU A 3 30.47 -10.99 -5.02
N HIS A 4 30.05 -12.27 -5.11
CA HIS A 4 28.99 -12.66 -6.04
C HIS A 4 27.65 -12.05 -5.63
N PHE A 5 27.37 -11.97 -4.32
CA PHE A 5 26.10 -11.48 -3.79
C PHE A 5 26.10 -9.98 -3.47
N SER A 6 27.27 -9.35 -3.33
CA SER A 6 27.41 -7.89 -3.16
C SER A 6 26.82 -7.07 -4.31
N ASN A 7 26.70 -7.68 -5.50
CA ASN A 7 26.23 -7.01 -6.71
C ASN A 7 24.79 -7.39 -7.11
N ILE A 8 24.05 -8.14 -6.27
CA ILE A 8 22.79 -8.78 -6.69
C ILE A 8 21.53 -7.96 -6.36
N PRO A 9 21.40 -7.23 -5.23
CA PRO A 9 20.28 -6.30 -5.03
C PRO A 9 20.70 -4.86 -4.65
N GLY A 10 20.16 -3.87 -5.35
CA GLY A 10 20.24 -2.44 -4.96
C GLY A 10 21.48 -1.68 -5.44
N SER A 11 22.51 -2.35 -5.93
CA SER A 11 23.65 -1.72 -6.57
C SER A 11 23.32 -1.39 -8.03
N SER A 12 22.91 -0.15 -8.28
CA SER A 12 22.81 0.37 -9.65
C SER A 12 24.23 0.65 -10.19
N PRO A 13 24.67 0.00 -11.28
CA PRO A 13 25.91 0.40 -11.95
C PRO A 13 25.80 1.85 -12.41
N ASN A 14 26.94 2.51 -12.63
CA ASN A 14 26.98 3.88 -13.13
C ASN A 14 26.26 3.94 -14.50
N ARG A 15 25.03 4.48 -14.53
CA ARG A 15 24.24 4.55 -15.76
C ARG A 15 24.60 5.83 -16.51
N PRO A 16 24.99 5.74 -17.80
CA PRO A 16 25.31 6.92 -18.60
C PRO A 16 24.09 7.81 -18.90
N TYR A 17 22.88 7.28 -18.72
CA TYR A 17 21.63 7.98 -18.98
C TYR A 17 20.61 7.69 -17.87
N SER A 18 19.84 8.72 -17.51
CA SER A 18 18.70 8.62 -16.61
C SER A 18 17.45 9.13 -17.31
N ILE A 19 16.28 8.65 -16.86
CA ILE A 19 15.00 9.07 -17.39
C ILE A 19 14.60 10.37 -16.68
N ASN A 20 14.31 11.43 -17.43
CA ASN A 20 13.69 12.62 -16.87
C ASN A 20 12.21 12.34 -16.61
N LEU A 21 11.88 11.92 -15.39
CA LEU A 21 10.49 11.59 -14.99
C LEU A 21 9.56 12.80 -15.11
N GLU A 22 10.05 14.02 -14.89
CA GLU A 22 9.26 15.25 -15.01
C GLU A 22 8.79 15.54 -16.44
N ALA A 23 9.51 15.00 -17.44
CA ALA A 23 9.17 15.16 -18.84
C ALA A 23 8.25 14.05 -19.38
N ILE A 24 8.00 12.98 -18.62
CA ILE A 24 7.17 11.85 -19.07
C ILE A 24 5.68 12.20 -19.02
N ASP A 25 5.24 12.82 -17.93
CA ASP A 25 3.85 13.25 -17.75
C ASP A 25 3.82 14.62 -17.11
N GLN A 26 3.37 15.61 -17.89
CA GLN A 26 3.32 17.01 -17.47
C GLN A 26 2.02 17.35 -16.72
N ARG A 27 1.08 16.39 -16.61
CA ARG A 27 -0.18 16.62 -15.91
C ARG A 27 0.10 16.84 -14.43
N ARG A 28 -0.49 17.90 -13.90
CA ARG A 28 -0.53 18.16 -12.46
C ARG A 28 -1.94 17.91 -11.96
N PHE A 29 -2.03 17.15 -10.90
CA PHE A 29 -3.28 16.88 -10.19
C PHE A 29 -3.21 17.54 -8.82
N ASP A 30 -4.33 18.10 -8.38
CA ASP A 30 -4.47 18.41 -6.96
C ASP A 30 -4.58 17.09 -6.20
N LEU A 31 -3.60 16.81 -5.35
CA LEU A 31 -3.51 15.60 -4.55
C LEU A 31 -3.79 15.87 -3.07
N SER A 32 -4.27 17.06 -2.71
CA SER A 32 -4.58 17.42 -1.32
C SER A 32 -5.57 16.46 -0.65
N ALA A 33 -6.46 15.84 -1.44
CA ALA A 33 -7.38 14.80 -0.97
C ALA A 33 -6.67 13.53 -0.48
N LEU A 34 -5.50 13.20 -1.02
CA LEU A 34 -4.73 12.01 -0.62
C LEU A 34 -4.03 12.19 0.73
N GLU A 35 -3.88 13.45 1.19
CA GLU A 35 -3.33 13.78 2.50
C GLU A 35 -4.39 13.79 3.61
N GLN A 36 -5.68 13.68 3.24
CA GLN A 36 -6.76 13.65 4.22
C GLN A 36 -6.85 12.29 4.90
N PRO A 37 -7.23 12.23 6.19
CA PRO A 37 -7.54 10.98 6.84
C PRO A 37 -8.75 10.31 6.18
N PHE A 38 -8.73 8.98 6.16
CA PHE A 38 -9.86 8.19 5.66
C PHE A 38 -11.11 8.41 6.52
N SER A 39 -12.27 8.41 5.87
CA SER A 39 -13.55 8.48 6.59
C SER A 39 -13.99 7.11 7.12
N GLU A 40 -14.81 7.09 8.19
CA GLU A 40 -15.38 5.84 8.72
C GLU A 40 -16.12 5.05 7.61
N ASP A 41 -16.88 5.74 6.76
CA ASP A 41 -17.62 5.12 5.66
C ASP A 41 -16.70 4.50 4.60
N GLU A 42 -15.57 5.14 4.30
CA GLU A 42 -14.57 4.63 3.39
C GLU A 42 -13.93 3.34 3.91
N ILE A 43 -13.48 3.37 5.18
CA ILE A 43 -12.90 2.20 5.84
C ILE A 43 -13.93 1.06 5.88
N TRP A 44 -15.17 1.37 6.25
CA TRP A 44 -16.24 0.37 6.29
C TRP A 44 -16.54 -0.21 4.91
N SER A 45 -16.53 0.62 3.87
CA SER A 45 -16.69 0.18 2.48
C SER A 45 -15.57 -0.77 2.08
N ALA A 46 -14.33 -0.46 2.41
CA ALA A 46 -13.17 -1.31 2.13
C ALA A 46 -13.30 -2.68 2.81
N ILE A 47 -13.64 -2.71 4.11
CA ILE A 47 -13.85 -3.96 4.88
C ILE A 47 -14.95 -4.83 4.26
N LYS A 48 -16.06 -4.22 3.80
CA LYS A 48 -17.13 -4.93 3.11
C LYS A 48 -16.72 -5.51 1.76
N GLN A 49 -15.79 -4.86 1.05
CA GLN A 49 -15.31 -5.33 -0.25
C GLN A 49 -14.25 -6.44 -0.15
N MET A 50 -13.66 -6.65 1.03
CA MET A 50 -12.68 -7.73 1.23
C MET A 50 -13.29 -9.11 0.90
N PRO A 51 -12.60 -10.00 0.20
CA PRO A 51 -13.10 -11.34 -0.07
C PRO A 51 -13.15 -12.18 1.21
N ALA A 52 -14.28 -12.85 1.42
CA ALA A 52 -14.47 -13.78 2.54
C ALA A 52 -13.69 -15.09 2.34
N GLY A 53 -13.40 -15.79 3.43
CA GLY A 53 -12.77 -17.10 3.44
C GLY A 53 -11.28 -17.11 3.08
N LYS A 54 -10.64 -15.93 3.02
CA LYS A 54 -9.18 -15.84 2.89
C LYS A 54 -8.49 -16.10 4.22
N ALA A 55 -7.33 -16.76 4.15
CA ALA A 55 -6.47 -16.96 5.31
C ALA A 55 -6.06 -15.60 5.93
N PRO A 56 -5.90 -15.53 7.26
CA PRO A 56 -5.46 -14.30 7.93
C PRO A 56 -4.02 -13.94 7.54
N GLY A 57 -3.68 -12.67 7.69
CA GLY A 57 -2.30 -12.20 7.57
C GLY A 57 -1.45 -12.61 8.79
N PRO A 58 -0.21 -12.11 8.89
CA PRO A 58 0.65 -12.29 10.06
C PRO A 58 0.03 -11.73 11.37
N ASP A 59 -0.97 -10.86 11.26
CA ASP A 59 -1.75 -10.29 12.36
C ASP A 59 -2.82 -11.24 12.92
N GLY A 60 -3.14 -12.32 12.21
CA GLY A 60 -4.13 -13.31 12.65
C GLY A 60 -5.59 -12.92 12.42
N PHE A 61 -5.88 -11.76 11.81
CA PHE A 61 -7.26 -11.28 11.61
C PHE A 61 -7.77 -11.61 10.21
N THR A 62 -9.04 -12.02 10.12
CA THR A 62 -9.72 -12.25 8.83
C THR A 62 -10.68 -11.11 8.50
N ALA A 63 -11.13 -11.05 7.25
CA ALA A 63 -12.15 -10.08 6.82
C ALA A 63 -13.46 -10.23 7.62
N GLU A 64 -13.84 -11.45 8.00
CA GLU A 64 -15.01 -11.74 8.83
C GLU A 64 -14.84 -11.18 10.24
N PHE A 65 -13.64 -11.32 10.82
CA PHE A 65 -13.34 -10.74 12.13
C PHE A 65 -13.50 -9.22 12.09
N LEU A 66 -12.89 -8.55 11.10
CA LEU A 66 -12.98 -7.10 10.96
C LEU A 66 -14.44 -6.62 10.80
N ARG A 67 -15.27 -7.36 10.07
CA ARG A 67 -16.71 -7.07 9.94
C ARG A 67 -17.47 -7.24 11.24
N ALA A 68 -17.22 -8.34 11.95
CA ALA A 68 -17.91 -8.65 13.19
C ALA A 68 -17.54 -7.65 14.31
N CYS A 69 -16.27 -7.23 14.35
CA CYS A 69 -15.75 -6.34 15.38
C CYS A 69 -15.85 -4.86 15.03
N TRP A 70 -16.29 -4.50 13.81
CA TRP A 70 -16.39 -3.09 13.37
C TRP A 70 -17.08 -2.15 14.39
N PRO A 71 -18.22 -2.51 15.02
CA PRO A 71 -18.85 -1.64 16.01
C PRO A 71 -17.97 -1.30 17.22
N ILE A 72 -16.95 -2.12 17.49
CA ILE A 72 -16.03 -1.99 18.62
C ILE A 72 -14.79 -1.20 18.18
N ILE A 73 -14.18 -1.56 17.03
CA ILE A 73 -12.88 -1.03 16.61
C ILE A 73 -12.95 0.26 15.78
N LYS A 74 -14.14 0.69 15.35
CA LYS A 74 -14.29 1.83 14.43
C LYS A 74 -13.89 3.20 15.00
N ALA A 75 -13.72 3.28 16.32
CA ALA A 75 -13.41 4.54 17.02
C ALA A 75 -11.95 4.63 17.52
N ASP A 76 -11.21 3.51 17.47
CA ASP A 76 -9.79 3.44 17.82
C ASP A 76 -8.91 3.86 16.63
#